data_AF-A0A1M2URQ3-F1
#
_entry.id   AF-A0A1M2URQ3-F1
#
_cell.length_a   1.000
_cell.length_b   1.000
_cell.length_c   1.000
_cell.angle_alpha   90.00
_cell.angle_beta   90.00
_cell.angle_gamma   90.00
#
_symmetry.space_group_name_H-M   'P 1'
#
loop_
_entity.id
_entity.type
_entity.pdbx_description
1 polymer ?
#
loop_
_entity_poly.entity_id
_entity_poly.type
_entity_poly.pdbx_seq_one_letter_code
_entity_poly.pdbx_strand_id
1 'polypeptide(L)'
;MTDLVTTVSTAISLATRLREISKNIEDAEFKNLLADLNLELADAKMKMADLISENAEMKEKLDSLTSATGESCPKCNNRTFQIVSTRPHPTFGDMGAKERDYKCSGCGFEESKFIKP
;
A
#
# COMPACT_ATOMS: atom_id res chain seq x y z
N MET A 1 9.84 1.25 -5.17
CA MET A 1 9.14 1.59 -6.43
C MET A 1 9.87 2.69 -7.19
N THR A 2 10.32 3.74 -6.50
CA THR A 2 11.23 4.77 -7.05
C THR A 2 12.45 4.17 -7.75
N ASP A 3 13.05 3.10 -7.20
CA ASP A 3 14.23 2.44 -7.77
C ASP A 3 14.00 1.80 -9.16
N LEU A 4 12.76 1.40 -9.47
CA LEU A 4 12.43 0.81 -10.77
C LEU A 4 12.32 1.90 -11.85
N VAL A 5 11.70 3.03 -11.53
CA VAL A 5 11.59 4.19 -12.46
C VAL A 5 12.94 4.80 -12.75
N THR A 6 13.83 4.86 -11.74
CA THR A 6 15.21 5.31 -11.95
C THR A 6 15.98 4.34 -12.83
N THR A 7 15.81 3.02 -12.63
CA THR A 7 16.44 1.99 -13.48
C THR A 7 15.99 2.09 -14.94
N VAL A 8 14.70 2.26 -15.21
CA VAL A 8 14.19 2.46 -16.58
C VAL A 8 14.70 3.77 -17.17
N SER A 9 14.77 4.84 -16.39
CA SER A 9 15.34 6.11 -16.85
C SER A 9 16.82 5.99 -17.21
N THR A 10 17.60 5.21 -16.45
CA THR A 10 18.97 4.89 -16.84
C THR A 10 19.04 4.06 -18.11
N ALA A 11 18.16 3.06 -18.29
CA ALA A 11 18.10 2.27 -19.52
C ALA A 11 17.78 3.14 -20.76
N ILE A 12 16.85 4.08 -20.66
CA ILE A 12 16.55 5.06 -21.73
C ILE A 12 17.79 5.90 -22.05
N SER A 13 18.52 6.34 -21.03
CA SER A 13 19.75 7.12 -21.25
C SER A 13 20.83 6.30 -21.97
N LEU A 14 20.95 5.01 -21.66
CA LEU A 14 21.87 4.09 -22.34
C LEU A 14 21.44 3.80 -23.77
N ALA A 15 20.14 3.57 -24.02
CA ALA A 15 19.58 3.39 -25.35
C ALA A 15 19.75 4.66 -26.22
N THR A 16 19.66 5.85 -25.61
CA THR A 16 19.96 7.12 -26.29
C THR A 16 21.43 7.23 -26.68
N ARG A 17 22.35 6.86 -25.79
CA ARG A 17 23.79 6.81 -26.11
C ARG A 17 24.10 5.79 -27.21
N LEU A 18 23.48 4.62 -27.16
CA LEU A 18 23.58 3.62 -28.23
C LEU A 18 23.05 4.17 -29.57
N ARG A 19 22.00 5.00 -29.56
CA ARG A 19 21.49 5.71 -30.76
C ARG A 19 22.51 6.66 -31.35
N GLU A 20 23.24 7.37 -30.51
CA GLU A 20 24.28 8.30 -30.97
C GLU A 20 25.43 7.55 -31.64
N ILE A 21 25.84 6.42 -31.05
CA ILE A 21 26.85 5.52 -31.63
C ILE A 21 26.35 4.92 -32.95
N SER A 22 25.07 4.52 -33.02
CA SER A 22 24.49 3.90 -34.22
C SER A 22 24.47 4.79 -35.45
N LYS A 23 24.57 6.13 -35.29
CA LYS A 23 24.68 7.07 -36.42
C LYS A 23 25.91 6.78 -37.30
N ASN A 24 26.97 6.23 -36.71
CA ASN A 24 28.21 5.87 -37.40
C ASN A 24 28.20 4.44 -37.95
N ILE A 25 27.11 3.69 -37.78
CA ILE A 25 26.95 2.32 -38.23
C ILE A 25 25.93 2.33 -39.39
N GLU A 26 26.28 1.76 -40.54
CA GLU A 26 25.36 1.58 -41.68
C GLU A 26 24.58 0.28 -41.56
N ASP A 27 23.95 0.06 -40.42
CA ASP A 27 23.07 -1.08 -40.17
C ASP A 27 21.65 -0.56 -39.90
N ALA A 28 20.77 -0.75 -40.87
CA ALA A 28 19.37 -0.31 -40.79
C ALA A 28 18.55 -1.15 -39.80
N GLU A 29 18.86 -2.44 -39.67
CA GLU A 29 18.17 -3.35 -38.76
C GLU A 29 18.49 -2.98 -37.31
N PHE A 30 19.77 -2.73 -37.01
CA PHE A 30 20.20 -2.24 -35.71
C PHE A 30 19.53 -0.91 -35.34
N LYS A 31 19.45 0.04 -36.28
CA LYS A 31 18.80 1.34 -36.06
C LYS A 31 17.31 1.20 -35.77
N ASN A 32 16.61 0.31 -36.48
CA ASN A 32 15.19 0.04 -36.24
C ASN A 32 14.97 -0.60 -34.87
N LEU A 33 15.68 -1.69 -34.54
CA LEU A 33 15.58 -2.35 -33.23
C LEU A 33 15.87 -1.39 -32.08
N LEU A 34 16.81 -0.46 -32.27
CA LEU A 34 17.12 0.54 -31.27
C LEU A 34 16.05 1.63 -31.14
N ALA A 35 15.37 1.98 -32.23
CA ALA A 35 14.21 2.87 -32.18
C ALA A 35 13.05 2.18 -31.44
N ASP A 36 12.79 0.92 -31.74
CA ASP A 36 11.75 0.12 -31.08
C ASP A 36 12.03 -0.02 -29.58
N LEU A 37 13.27 -0.34 -29.21
CA LEU A 37 13.69 -0.40 -27.80
C LEU A 37 13.43 0.92 -27.05
N ASN A 38 13.72 2.06 -27.68
CA ASN A 38 13.47 3.36 -27.06
C ASN A 38 11.97 3.63 -26.87
N LEU A 39 11.13 3.20 -27.81
CA LEU A 39 9.67 3.32 -27.70
C LEU A 39 9.13 2.40 -26.59
N GLU A 40 9.56 1.14 -26.55
CA GLU A 40 9.14 0.19 -25.50
C GLU A 40 9.57 0.65 -24.10
N LEU A 41 10.78 1.20 -23.95
CA LEU A 41 11.23 1.74 -22.67
C LEU A 41 10.44 2.99 -22.25
N ALA A 42 10.04 3.84 -23.19
CA ALA A 42 9.20 5.00 -22.91
C ALA A 42 7.80 4.56 -22.45
N ASP A 43 7.19 3.61 -23.14
CA ASP A 43 5.89 3.04 -22.78
C ASP A 43 5.94 2.34 -21.41
N ALA A 44 7.00 1.57 -21.14
CA ALA A 44 7.21 0.94 -19.85
C ALA A 44 7.32 1.96 -18.72
N LYS A 45 8.02 3.08 -18.96
CA LYS A 45 8.13 4.18 -17.99
C LYS A 45 6.77 4.80 -17.67
N MET A 46 5.92 5.02 -18.67
CA MET A 46 4.58 5.55 -18.48
C MET A 46 3.70 4.59 -17.67
N LYS A 47 3.65 3.31 -18.07
CA LYS A 47 2.89 2.28 -17.32
C LYS A 47 3.36 2.14 -15.88
N MET A 48 4.65 2.29 -15.61
CA MET A 48 5.17 2.30 -14.24
C MET A 48 4.69 3.51 -13.43
N ALA A 49 4.63 4.70 -14.05
CA ALA A 49 4.12 5.89 -13.37
C ALA A 49 2.63 5.74 -13.01
N ASP A 50 1.83 5.15 -13.91
CA ASP A 50 0.42 4.84 -13.65
C ASP A 50 0.28 3.84 -12.49
N LEU A 51 1.03 2.73 -12.52
CA LEU A 51 1.02 1.72 -11.44
C LEU A 51 1.44 2.29 -10.08
N ILE A 52 2.40 3.23 -10.06
CA ILE A 52 2.79 3.91 -8.81
C ILE A 52 1.64 4.75 -8.27
N SER A 53 0.94 5.45 -9.15
CA SER A 53 -0.20 6.29 -8.78
C SER A 53 -1.35 5.44 -8.24
N GLU A 54 -1.72 4.37 -8.94
CA GLU A 54 -2.74 3.41 -8.48
C GLU A 54 -2.36 2.75 -7.14
N ASN A 55 -1.09 2.42 -6.94
CA ASN A 55 -0.62 1.86 -5.68
C ASN A 55 -0.72 2.86 -4.52
N ALA A 56 -0.41 4.14 -4.77
CA ALA A 56 -0.59 5.21 -3.81
C ALA A 56 -2.07 5.38 -3.42
N GLU A 57 -2.97 5.41 -4.41
CA GLU A 57 -4.42 5.48 -4.16
C GLU A 57 -4.94 4.25 -3.40
N MET A 58 -4.48 3.05 -3.75
CA MET A 58 -4.87 1.82 -3.04
C MET A 58 -4.40 1.83 -1.59
N LYS A 59 -3.19 2.32 -1.33
CA LYS A 59 -2.69 2.48 0.05
C LYS A 59 -3.51 3.48 0.84
N GLU A 60 -3.89 4.61 0.24
CA GLU A 60 -4.75 5.60 0.88
C GLU A 60 -6.15 5.03 1.20
N LYS A 61 -6.73 4.26 0.26
CA LYS A 61 -8.00 3.55 0.50
C LYS A 61 -7.86 2.53 1.63
N LEU A 62 -6.75 1.79 1.69
CA LEU A 62 -6.49 0.86 2.78
C LEU A 62 -6.32 1.58 4.11
N ASP A 63 -5.58 2.68 4.15
CA ASP A 63 -5.39 3.50 5.34
C ASP A 63 -6.71 4.11 5.82
N SER A 64 -7.56 4.62 4.93
CA SER A 64 -8.88 5.15 5.30
C SER A 64 -9.82 4.06 5.86
N LEU A 65 -9.84 2.86 5.26
CA LEU A 65 -10.66 1.75 5.75
C LEU A 65 -10.15 1.18 7.09
N THR A 66 -8.83 1.11 7.26
CA THR A 66 -8.22 0.58 8.49
C THR A 66 -8.16 1.62 9.61
N SER A 67 -8.04 2.91 9.31
CA SER A 67 -8.04 3.95 10.34
C SER A 67 -9.41 4.19 10.97
N ALA A 68 -10.50 3.88 10.26
CA ALA A 68 -11.87 4.21 10.68
C ALA A 68 -12.61 3.16 11.51
N THR A 69 -12.07 1.96 11.78
CA THR A 69 -12.89 0.82 12.24
C THR A 69 -12.52 0.18 13.60
N GLY A 70 -11.95 0.92 14.55
CA GLY A 70 -11.88 0.50 15.97
C GLY A 70 -10.50 0.58 16.62
N GLU A 71 -10.39 0.07 17.85
CA GLU A 71 -9.10 -0.07 18.55
C GLU A 71 -8.22 -1.12 17.85
N SER A 72 -6.90 -1.06 18.08
CA SER A 72 -6.00 -2.12 17.60
C SER A 72 -6.27 -3.41 18.37
N CYS A 73 -6.56 -4.49 17.65
CA CYS A 73 -6.76 -5.80 18.23
C CYS A 73 -5.42 -6.36 18.76
N PRO A 74 -5.32 -6.77 20.03
CA PRO A 74 -4.07 -7.29 20.61
C PRO A 74 -3.60 -8.62 19.98
N LYS A 75 -4.48 -9.32 19.26
CA LYS A 75 -4.15 -10.62 18.62
C LYS A 75 -3.65 -10.49 17.18
N CYS A 76 -4.27 -9.66 16.35
CA CYS A 76 -3.94 -9.53 14.92
C CYS A 76 -3.43 -8.15 14.51
N ASN A 77 -3.36 -7.20 15.46
CA ASN A 77 -2.91 -5.82 15.27
C ASN A 77 -3.68 -5.01 14.21
N ASN A 78 -4.84 -5.51 13.76
CA ASN A 78 -5.75 -4.77 12.90
C ASN A 78 -6.65 -3.88 13.76
N ARG A 79 -6.94 -2.67 13.27
CA ARG A 79 -7.86 -1.70 13.89
C ARG A 79 -9.32 -2.06 13.65
N THR A 80 -9.71 -3.26 14.06
CA THR A 80 -11.06 -3.80 13.88
C THR A 80 -11.69 -4.25 15.19
N PHE A 81 -11.12 -3.80 16.32
CA PHE A 81 -11.59 -4.14 17.65
C PHE A 81 -12.67 -3.17 18.11
N GLN A 82 -13.91 -3.63 18.12
CA GLN A 82 -15.10 -2.82 18.36
C GLN A 82 -15.84 -3.27 19.62
N ILE A 83 -16.53 -2.35 20.28
CA ILE A 83 -17.36 -2.65 21.45
C ILE A 83 -18.65 -3.31 20.99
N VAL A 84 -18.90 -4.53 21.45
CA VAL A 84 -20.15 -5.27 21.20
C VAL A 84 -21.17 -4.99 22.28
N SER A 85 -20.72 -4.91 23.55
CA SER A 85 -21.61 -4.73 24.68
C SER A 85 -20.95 -3.89 25.77
N THR A 86 -21.75 -3.14 26.53
CA THR A 86 -21.33 -2.47 27.75
C THR A 86 -22.30 -2.86 28.84
N ARG A 87 -21.79 -3.42 29.94
CA ARG A 87 -22.59 -3.88 31.08
C ARG A 87 -22.06 -3.25 32.38
N PRO A 88 -22.92 -3.02 33.40
CA PRO A 88 -22.45 -2.64 34.73
C PRO A 88 -21.61 -3.77 35.33
N HIS A 89 -20.50 -3.43 36.01
CA HIS A 89 -19.64 -4.44 36.61
C HIS A 89 -20.38 -5.17 37.77
N PRO A 90 -20.32 -6.51 37.88
CA PRO A 90 -21.10 -7.27 38.87
C PRO A 90 -20.92 -6.84 40.33
N THR A 91 -19.71 -6.41 40.70
CA THR A 91 -19.38 -6.02 42.09
C THR A 91 -19.31 -4.52 42.31
N PHE A 92 -19.07 -3.74 41.25
CA PHE A 92 -18.74 -2.32 41.34
C PHE A 92 -19.65 -1.44 40.46
N GLY A 93 -20.73 -2.01 39.92
CA GLY A 93 -21.69 -1.33 39.07
C GLY A 93 -22.39 -0.18 39.79
N ASP A 94 -22.70 -0.35 41.07
CA ASP A 94 -23.31 0.69 41.91
C ASP A 94 -22.37 1.88 42.16
N MET A 95 -21.05 1.67 42.01
CA MET A 95 -20.03 2.71 42.05
C MET A 95 -19.72 3.31 40.67
N GLY A 96 -20.49 2.96 39.63
CA GLY A 96 -20.35 3.47 38.26
C GLY A 96 -19.36 2.71 37.38
N ALA A 97 -18.74 1.62 37.87
CA ALA A 97 -17.82 0.83 37.09
C ALA A 97 -18.54 0.03 35.98
N LYS A 98 -17.93 -0.05 34.80
CA LYS A 98 -18.50 -0.73 33.62
C LYS A 98 -17.55 -1.80 33.11
N GLU A 99 -18.11 -2.82 32.51
CA GLU A 99 -17.39 -3.83 31.74
C GLU A 99 -17.79 -3.71 30.27
N ARG A 100 -16.79 -3.58 29.39
CA ARG A 100 -16.99 -3.47 27.95
C ARG A 100 -16.49 -4.74 27.28
N ASP A 101 -17.36 -5.40 26.55
CA ASP A 101 -16.99 -6.55 25.73
C ASP A 101 -16.60 -6.04 24.34
N TYR A 102 -15.38 -6.34 23.93
CA TYR A 102 -14.86 -6.01 22.62
C TYR A 102 -14.76 -7.28 21.76
N LYS A 103 -15.03 -7.14 20.46
CA LYS A 103 -14.84 -8.20 19.47
C LYS A 103 -14.12 -7.66 18.25
N CYS A 104 -13.13 -8.41 17.77
CA CYS A 104 -12.41 -8.10 16.54
C CYS A 104 -13.15 -8.73 15.35
N SER A 105 -13.58 -7.93 14.38
CA SER A 105 -14.23 -8.43 13.16
C SER A 105 -13.26 -9.18 12.24
N GLY A 106 -11.95 -8.91 12.32
CA GLY A 106 -10.94 -9.54 11.46
C GLY A 106 -10.50 -10.94 11.89
N CYS A 107 -10.34 -11.20 13.20
CA CYS A 107 -9.83 -12.48 13.71
C CYS A 107 -10.75 -13.16 14.73
N GLY A 108 -11.90 -12.56 15.05
CA GLY A 108 -12.87 -13.08 16.01
C GLY A 108 -12.42 -13.07 17.47
N PHE A 109 -11.34 -12.37 17.80
CA PHE A 109 -10.86 -12.23 19.19
C PHE A 109 -11.85 -11.43 20.04
N GLU A 110 -12.13 -11.90 21.25
CA GLU A 110 -13.05 -11.29 22.21
C GLU A 110 -12.32 -11.02 23.54
N GLU A 111 -12.54 -9.85 24.13
CA GLU A 111 -11.99 -9.46 25.43
C GLU A 111 -12.97 -8.56 26.19
N SER A 112 -13.08 -8.76 27.50
CA SER A 112 -13.83 -7.89 28.39
C SER A 112 -12.87 -6.97 29.15
N LYS A 113 -13.03 -5.65 28.99
CA LYS A 113 -12.22 -4.64 29.69
C LYS A 113 -13.02 -4.00 30.82
N PHE A 114 -12.41 -3.95 32.01
CA PHE A 114 -12.92 -3.20 33.15
C PHE A 114 -12.63 -1.70 32.98
N ILE A 115 -13.68 -0.89 33.03
CA ILE A 115 -13.63 0.57 32.97
C ILE A 115 -13.96 1.10 34.37
N LYS A 116 -12.97 1.75 34.97
CA LYS A 116 -13.15 2.47 36.24
C LYS A 116 -14.12 3.65 36.05
N PRO A 117 -14.94 3.97 37.06
CA PRO A 117 -15.82 5.15 37.04
C PRO A 117 -15.05 6.46 36.89
#